data_AF-A0AAW1IZ11-F1
#
_entry.id   AF-A0AAW1IZ11-F1
#
_cell.length_a   1.000
_cell.length_b   1.000
_cell.length_c   1.000
_cell.angle_alpha   90.00
_cell.angle_beta   90.00
_cell.angle_gamma   90.00
#
_symmetry.space_group_name_H-M   'P 1'
#
loop_
_entity.id
_entity.type
_entity.pdbx_description
1 polymer ?
#
loop_
_entity_poly.entity_id
_entity_poly.type
_entity_poly.pdbx_seq_one_letter_code
_entity_poly.pdbx_strand_id
1 'polypeptide(L)'
;MTKLPVLWVCCRAHLYAEDVQFYYSFKAIDWMETTRRINEDLLNVYSMSAALLLKINPAKLQVLVFGNRDSVNALSERLDIQVNNLKVPVVASV
;
A
#
# COMPACT_ATOMS: atom_id res chain seq x y z
N MET A 1 -9.63 -24.36 -8.85
CA MET A 1 -9.05 -23.01 -8.68
C MET A 1 -8.94 -22.73 -7.19
N THR A 2 -7.74 -22.90 -6.64
CA THR A 2 -7.45 -22.58 -5.24
C THR A 2 -7.59 -21.07 -5.07
N LYS A 3 -8.55 -20.62 -4.25
CA LYS A 3 -8.67 -19.21 -3.90
C LYS A 3 -7.41 -18.82 -3.13
N LEU A 4 -6.71 -17.77 -3.57
CA LEU A 4 -5.68 -17.15 -2.76
C LEU A 4 -6.33 -16.71 -1.44
N PRO A 5 -5.72 -17.00 -0.28
CA PRO A 5 -6.24 -16.49 0.99
C PRO A 5 -6.33 -14.97 0.92
N VAL A 6 -7.45 -14.39 1.37
CA VAL A 6 -7.60 -12.94 1.46
C VAL A 6 -6.66 -12.48 2.57
N LEU A 7 -5.55 -11.85 2.19
CA LEU A 7 -4.47 -11.48 3.12
C LEU A 7 -4.56 -10.05 3.67
N TRP A 8 -5.27 -9.20 2.97
CA TRP A 8 -5.43 -7.80 3.32
C TRP A 8 -6.72 -7.63 4.12
N VAL A 9 -6.60 -7.04 5.30
CA VAL A 9 -7.69 -6.80 6.23
C VAL A 9 -8.34 -5.45 5.97
N CYS A 10 -7.54 -4.46 5.57
CA CYS A 10 -7.96 -3.07 5.47
C CYS A 10 -8.10 -2.61 4.00
N CYS A 11 -7.09 -2.90 3.18
CA CYS A 11 -7.05 -2.49 1.79
C CYS A 11 -7.98 -3.33 0.92
N ARG A 12 -8.48 -2.75 -0.16
CA ARG A 12 -8.97 -3.54 -1.31
C ARG A 12 -7.84 -3.70 -2.30
N ALA A 13 -7.92 -4.71 -3.16
CA ALA A 13 -6.88 -5.01 -4.14
C ALA A 13 -7.47 -5.29 -5.52
N HIS A 14 -6.78 -4.81 -6.55
CA HIS A 14 -6.91 -5.31 -7.92
C HIS A 14 -5.61 -6.05 -8.28
N LEU A 15 -5.76 -7.25 -8.85
CA LEU A 15 -4.65 -8.09 -9.29
C LEU A 15 -4.59 -8.03 -10.82
N TYR A 16 -3.43 -7.65 -11.35
CA TYR A 16 -3.16 -7.51 -12.77
C TYR A 16 -1.95 -8.36 -13.16
N ALA A 17 -2.13 -9.64 -13.50
CA ALA A 17 -1.03 -10.54 -13.86
C ALA A 17 0.17 -10.47 -12.86
N GLU A 18 1.22 -9.71 -13.19
CA GLU A 18 2.42 -9.46 -12.37
C GLU A 18 2.32 -8.28 -11.39
N ASP A 19 1.37 -7.37 -11.58
CA ASP A 19 1.17 -6.17 -10.79
C ASP A 19 -0.03 -6.31 -9.83
N VAL A 20 0.05 -5.61 -8.71
CA VAL A 20 -1.04 -5.53 -7.72
C VAL A 20 -1.24 -4.08 -7.33
N GLN A 21 -2.49 -3.64 -7.33
CA GLN A 21 -2.88 -2.30 -6.87
C GLN A 21 -3.70 -2.43 -5.58
N PHE A 22 -3.15 -1.93 -4.48
CA PHE A 22 -3.88 -1.75 -3.23
C PHE A 22 -4.50 -0.36 -3.15
N TYR A 23 -5.72 -0.27 -2.63
CA TYR A 23 -6.40 1.00 -2.42
C TYR A 23 -7.24 1.01 -1.15
N TYR A 24 -7.27 2.16 -0.50
CA TYR A 24 -8.02 2.38 0.73
C TYR A 24 -8.48 3.84 0.83
N SER A 25 -9.76 4.04 1.11
CA SER A 25 -10.34 5.37 1.34
C SER A 25 -10.46 5.62 2.83
N PHE A 26 -9.98 6.78 3.28
CA PHE A 26 -9.93 7.16 4.68
C PHE A 26 -10.12 8.68 4.85
N LYS A 27 -10.39 9.14 6.07
CA LYS A 27 -10.40 10.57 6.38
C LYS A 27 -8.98 11.02 6.70
N ALA A 28 -8.59 12.21 6.23
CA ALA A 28 -7.23 12.73 6.44
C ALA A 28 -6.81 12.81 7.91
N ILE A 29 -7.76 12.96 8.85
CA ILE A 29 -7.48 12.94 10.30
C ILE A 29 -7.00 11.57 10.81
N ASP A 30 -7.41 10.49 10.16
CA ASP A 30 -7.10 9.11 10.55
C ASP A 30 -5.81 8.59 9.89
N TRP A 31 -4.95 9.48 9.39
CA TRP A 31 -3.78 9.13 8.58
C TRP A 31 -2.80 8.20 9.32
N MET A 32 -2.61 8.38 10.63
CA MET A 32 -1.70 7.56 11.43
C MET A 32 -2.17 6.11 11.48
N GLU A 33 -3.42 5.90 11.88
CA GLU A 33 -4.02 4.57 11.98
C GLU A 33 -4.12 3.92 10.60
N THR A 34 -4.42 4.72 9.58
CA THR A 34 -4.45 4.25 8.19
C THR A 34 -3.07 3.77 7.72
N THR A 35 -2.02 4.55 7.97
CA THR A 35 -0.62 4.19 7.64
C THR A 35 -0.24 2.87 8.30
N ARG A 36 -0.56 2.72 9.59
CA ARG A 36 -0.31 1.48 10.35
C ARG A 36 -0.97 0.27 9.69
N ARG A 37 -2.27 0.36 9.37
CA ARG A 37 -3.03 -0.74 8.75
C ARG A 37 -2.54 -1.10 7.36
N ILE A 38 -2.19 -0.10 6.53
CA ILE A 38 -1.64 -0.35 5.20
C ILE A 38 -0.31 -1.10 5.32
N ASN A 39 0.57 -0.68 6.23
CA ASN A 39 1.85 -1.36 6.44
C ASN A 39 1.67 -2.80 6.95
N GLU A 40 0.65 -3.08 7.78
CA GLU A 40 0.31 -4.45 8.19
C GLU A 40 -0.12 -5.32 7.00
N ASP A 41 -0.99 -4.80 6.13
CA ASP A 41 -1.39 -5.51 4.91
C ASP A 41 -0.18 -5.76 3.98
N LEU A 42 0.69 -4.77 3.81
CA LEU A 42 1.90 -4.89 2.99
C LEU A 42 2.91 -5.89 3.57
N LEU A 43 3.03 -5.98 4.90
CA LEU A 43 3.85 -6.99 5.56
C LEU A 43 3.34 -8.41 5.29
N ASN A 44 2.02 -8.60 5.31
CA ASN A 44 1.40 -9.89 4.97
C ASN A 44 1.66 -10.27 3.52
N VAL A 45 1.52 -9.29 2.60
CA VAL A 45 1.80 -9.48 1.16
C VAL A 45 3.27 -9.85 0.93
N TYR A 46 4.19 -9.14 1.58
CA TYR A 46 5.62 -9.45 1.49
C TYR A 46 5.92 -10.87 2.01
N SER A 47 5.37 -11.22 3.19
CA SER A 47 5.60 -12.52 3.82
C SER A 47 5.06 -13.68 2.97
N MET A 48 3.88 -13.53 2.38
CA MET A 48 3.34 -14.55 1.46
C MET A 48 4.14 -14.62 0.16
N SER A 49 4.54 -13.47 -0.40
CA SER A 49 5.35 -13.45 -1.62
C SER A 49 6.64 -14.25 -1.40
N ALA A 50 7.32 -14.03 -0.26
CA ALA A 50 8.49 -14.79 0.12
C ALA A 50 8.21 -16.30 0.29
N ALA A 51 7.11 -16.67 0.96
CA ALA A 51 6.70 -18.07 1.13
C ALA A 51 6.38 -18.78 -0.20
N LEU A 52 5.89 -18.04 -1.20
CA LEU A 52 5.61 -18.52 -2.56
C LEU A 52 6.82 -18.41 -3.50
N LEU A 53 8.00 -18.07 -2.99
CA LEU A 53 9.23 -17.85 -3.77
C LEU A 53 9.09 -16.76 -4.85
N LEU A 54 8.18 -15.81 -4.63
CA LEU A 54 8.00 -14.61 -5.44
C LEU A 54 8.83 -13.45 -4.87
N LYS A 55 9.27 -12.55 -5.77
CA LYS A 55 10.03 -11.36 -5.39
C LYS A 55 9.26 -10.11 -5.79
N ILE A 56 9.04 -9.22 -4.83
CA ILE A 56 8.49 -7.89 -5.08
C ILE A 56 9.63 -7.01 -5.61
N ASN A 57 9.39 -6.28 -6.70
CA ASN A 57 10.37 -5.34 -7.25
C ASN A 57 10.24 -3.97 -6.54
N PRO A 58 11.18 -3.60 -5.65
CA PRO A 58 11.09 -2.35 -4.89
C PRO A 58 11.14 -1.11 -5.79
N ALA A 59 11.81 -1.18 -6.95
CA ALA A 59 11.95 -0.04 -7.86
C ALA A 59 10.64 0.33 -8.58
N LYS A 60 9.64 -0.56 -8.56
CA LYS A 60 8.31 -0.33 -9.14
C LYS A 60 7.26 0.07 -8.10
N LEU A 61 7.60 0.11 -6.82
CA LEU A 61 6.63 0.46 -5.76
C LEU A 61 6.37 1.96 -5.76
N GLN A 62 5.10 2.34 -5.76
CA GLN A 62 4.65 3.73 -5.68
C GLN A 62 3.36 3.81 -4.88
N VAL A 63 3.19 4.91 -4.13
CA VAL A 63 1.94 5.26 -3.45
C VAL A 63 1.34 6.47 -4.12
N LEU A 64 0.07 6.37 -4.49
CA LEU A 64 -0.70 7.48 -5.04
C LEU A 64 -1.68 7.99 -3.98
N VAL A 65 -1.65 9.29 -3.71
CA VAL A 65 -2.58 9.94 -2.78
C VAL A 65 -3.54 10.83 -3.57
N PHE A 66 -4.83 10.63 -3.34
CA PHE A 66 -5.90 11.37 -3.99
C PHE A 66 -6.71 12.15 -2.96
N GLY A 67 -7.13 13.37 -3.32
CA GLY A 67 -7.92 14.23 -2.45
C GLY A 67 -7.88 15.69 -2.90
N ASN A 68 -8.37 16.60 -2.05
CA ASN A 68 -8.15 18.02 -2.28
C ASN A 68 -6.65 18.36 -2.08
N ARG A 69 -6.20 19.45 -2.71
CA ARG A 69 -4.79 19.85 -2.73
C ARG A 69 -4.16 19.95 -1.35
N ASP A 70 -4.86 20.57 -0.39
CA ASP A 70 -4.35 20.78 0.96
C ASP A 70 -4.15 19.45 1.69
N SER A 71 -5.10 18.52 1.54
CA SER A 71 -5.02 17.18 2.12
C SER A 71 -3.92 16.37 1.47
N VAL A 72 -3.78 16.42 0.14
CA VAL A 72 -2.74 15.69 -0.59
C VAL A 72 -1.36 16.16 -0.15
N ASN A 73 -1.12 17.48 -0.10
CA ASN A 73 0.15 18.05 0.35
C ASN A 73 0.46 17.68 1.80
N ALA A 74 -0.52 17.78 2.69
CA ALA A 74 -0.34 17.42 4.10
C ALA A 74 -0.07 15.91 4.29
N LEU A 75 -0.69 15.06 3.47
CA LEU A 75 -0.56 13.60 3.58
C LEU A 75 0.71 13.08 2.90
N SER A 76 1.16 13.67 1.80
CA SER A 76 2.37 13.22 1.09
C SER A 76 3.62 13.26 1.97
N GLU A 77 3.67 14.17 2.93
CA GLU A 77 4.79 14.27 3.89
C GLU A 77 4.61 13.37 5.12
N ARG A 78 3.38 13.00 5.46
CA ARG A 78 3.03 12.28 6.70
C ARG A 78 2.90 10.78 6.52
N LEU A 79 2.46 10.32 5.34
CA LEU A 79 2.27 8.91 5.07
C LEU A 79 3.64 8.21 4.97
N ASP A 80 3.89 7.33 5.92
CA ASP A 80 5.12 6.52 5.96
C ASP A 80 4.80 5.07 5.58
N ILE A 81 4.67 4.84 4.28
CA ILE A 81 4.35 3.52 3.72
C ILE A 81 5.64 2.77 3.43
N GLN A 82 5.71 1.52 3.90
CA GLN A 82 6.92 0.70 3.82
C GLN A 82 6.59 -0.73 3.36
N VAL A 83 7.48 -1.30 2.54
CA VAL A 83 7.47 -2.72 2.18
C VAL A 83 8.84 -3.29 2.54
N ASN A 84 8.89 -4.22 3.51
CA ASN A 84 10.15 -4.83 3.98
C ASN A 84 11.21 -3.78 4.38
N ASN A 85 10.84 -2.83 5.25
CA ASN A 85 11.66 -1.71 5.70
C ASN A 85 12.14 -0.75 4.58
N LEU A 86 11.64 -0.90 3.35
CA LEU A 86 11.88 0.04 2.27
C LEU A 86 10.73 1.03 2.18
N LYS A 87 11.04 2.32 2.38
CA LYS A 87 10.07 3.40 2.20
C LYS A 87 9.64 3.49 0.73
N VAL A 88 8.33 3.47 0.51
CA VAL A 88 7.75 3.59 -0.82
C VAL A 88 7.55 5.07 -1.13
N PRO A 89 7.99 5.56 -2.30
CA PRO A 89 7.79 6.95 -2.68
C PRO A 89 6.29 7.27 -2.80
N VAL A 90 5.89 8.37 -2.16
CA VAL A 90 4.54 8.92 -2.29
C VAL A 90 4.55 9.94 -3.42
N VAL A 91 3.76 9.67 -4.45
CA VAL A 91 3.57 10.56 -5.60
C VAL A 91 2.20 11.22 -5.45
N ALA A 92 2.21 12.54 -5.30
CA ALA A 92 1.00 13.35 -5.32
C ALA A 92 0.47 13.44 -6.76
N SER A 93 -0.77 13.04 -6.98
CA SER A 93 -1.47 13.38 -8.23
C SER A 93 -2.02 14.79 -8.07
N VAL A 94 -1.47 15.74 -8.83
CA VAL A 94 -1.93 17.13 -8.92
C VAL A 94 -3.17 17.26 -9.78
#